data_AF-A0A553UUP5-F1
#
_entry.id   AF-A0A553UUP5-F1
#
_cell.length_a   1.000
_cell.length_b   1.000
_cell.length_c   1.000
_cell.angle_alpha   90.00
_cell.angle_beta   90.00
_cell.angle_gamma   90.00
#
_symmetry.space_group_name_H-M   'P 1'
#
loop_
_entity.id
_entity.type
_entity.pdbx_description
1 polymer ?
#
loop_
_entity_poly.entity_id
_entity_poly.type
_entity_poly.pdbx_seq_one_letter_code
_entity_poly.pdbx_strand_id
1 'polypeptide(L)' 'MKCKIKKEDMVKVIAGDDKGKVGKVLAVYPKRSLVVVEGCKLVKKAIKPTDDNPKGGHIQKEMPMHISNVKKEKE' A
#
# COMPACT_ATOMS: atom_id res chain seq x y z
N MET A 1 8.22 -18.11 5.69
CA MET A 1 8.23 -16.87 6.49
C MET A 1 6.86 -16.66 7.12
N LYS A 2 6.80 -16.46 8.45
CA LYS A 2 5.55 -16.21 9.17
C LYS A 2 5.22 -14.72 9.07
N CYS A 3 4.48 -14.32 8.04
CA CYS A 3 3.97 -12.95 7.95
C CYS A 3 3.01 -12.72 9.13
N LYS A 4 3.41 -11.84 10.05
CA LYS A 4 2.59 -11.52 11.22
C LYS A 4 1.36 -10.69 10.86
N ILE A 5 1.37 -10.03 9.69
CA ILE A 5 0.33 -9.11 9.20
C ILE A 5 -0.63 -9.85 8.29
N LYS A 6 -1.92 -9.68 8.52
CA LYS A 6 -3.03 -10.19 7.70
C LYS A 6 -3.67 -9.04 6.93
N LYS A 7 -4.45 -9.39 5.91
CA LYS A 7 -5.35 -8.45 5.26
C LYS A 7 -6.31 -7.90 6.32
N GLU A 8 -6.65 -6.62 6.21
CA GLU A 8 -7.52 -5.86 7.12
C GLU A 8 -6.95 -5.48 8.49
N ASP A 9 -5.72 -5.86 8.84
CA ASP A 9 -5.08 -5.33 10.05
C ASP A 9 -4.84 -3.81 9.91
N MET A 10 -4.94 -3.07 11.03
CA MET A 10 -4.43 -1.69 11.13
C MET A 10 -2.92 -1.71 11.37
N VAL A 11 -2.21 -0.94 10.56
CA VAL A 11 -0.76 -0.81 10.65
C VAL A 11 -0.34 0.65 10.56
N LYS A 12 0.73 0.96 11.29
CA LYS A 12 1.43 2.24 11.22
C LYS A 12 2.71 2.10 10.42
N VAL A 13 2.97 3.08 9.57
CA VAL A 13 4.25 3.19 8.88
C VAL A 13 5.30 3.73 9.85
N ILE A 14 6.36 2.97 10.06
CA ILE A 14 7.45 3.33 10.98
C ILE A 14 8.64 4.00 10.29
N ALA A 15 8.79 3.82 8.98
CA ALA A 15 9.92 4.31 8.20
C ALA A 15 9.52 4.65 6.76
N GLY A 16 10.22 5.62 6.16
CA GLY A 16 9.97 6.15 4.82
C GLY A 16 9.29 7.52 4.81
N ASP A 17 8.93 8.01 3.62
CA ASP A 17 8.28 9.31 3.42
C ASP A 17 6.91 9.40 4.11
N ASP A 18 6.21 8.27 4.22
CA ASP A 18 4.88 8.16 4.84
C ASP A 18 4.94 7.84 6.35
N LYS A 19 6.09 8.05 7.01
CA LYS A 19 6.28 7.71 8.43
C LYS A 19 5.23 8.39 9.32
N GLY A 20 4.60 7.59 10.19
CA GLY A 20 3.58 8.05 11.13
C GLY A 20 2.14 7.90 10.64
N LYS A 21 1.92 7.67 9.34
CA LYS A 21 0.59 7.36 8.82
C LYS A 21 0.10 6.01 9.30
N VAL A 22 -1.18 5.97 9.62
CA VAL A 22 -1.92 4.76 10.02
C VAL A 22 -2.86 4.42 8.89
N GLY A 23 -2.94 3.15 8.52
CA GLY A 23 -3.82 2.71 7.44
C GLY A 23 -4.19 1.24 7.57
N LYS A 24 -5.25 0.87 6.85
CA LYS A 24 -5.72 -0.51 6.74
C LYS A 24 -4.88 -1.25 5.69
N VAL A 25 -4.57 -2.52 5.95
CA VAL A 25 -3.88 -3.37 4.98
C VAL A 25 -4.88 -3.90 3.95
N LEU A 26 -4.74 -3.47 2.69
CA LEU A 26 -5.58 -3.91 1.57
C LEU A 26 -5.13 -5.27 1.03
N ALA A 27 -3.82 -5.45 0.88
CA ALA A 27 -3.24 -6.66 0.33
C ALA A 27 -1.91 -7.01 1.01
N VAL A 28 -1.68 -8.31 1.17
CA VAL A 28 -0.41 -8.84 1.66
C VAL A 28 0.13 -9.81 0.62
N TYR A 29 1.38 -9.61 0.23
CA TYR A 29 2.13 -10.47 -0.67
C TYR A 29 3.23 -11.20 0.13
N PRO A 30 2.90 -12.30 0.82
CA PRO A 30 3.82 -12.97 1.74
C PRO A 30 5.05 -13.55 1.03
N LYS A 31 4.93 -13.95 -0.25
CA LYS A 31 6.06 -14.46 -1.04
C LYS A 31 7.15 -13.42 -1.29
N ARG A 32 6.76 -12.14 -1.38
CA ARG A 32 7.66 -11.02 -1.69
C ARG A 32 7.91 -10.11 -0.49
N SER A 33 7.36 -10.43 0.69
CA SER A 33 7.46 -9.58 1.87
C SER A 33 6.93 -8.15 1.62
N LEU A 34 5.87 -8.03 0.82
CA LEU A 34 5.26 -6.75 0.46
C LEU A 34 3.84 -6.64 1.01
N VAL A 35 3.43 -5.43 1.36
CA VAL A 35 2.08 -5.09 1.82
C VAL A 35 1.59 -3.82 1.15
N VAL A 36 0.30 -3.75 0.86
CA VAL A 36 -0.37 -2.55 0.36
C VAL A 36 -1.19 -2.00 1.52
N VAL A 37 -0.90 -0.75 1.89
CA VAL A 37 -1.56 -0.03 2.98
C VAL A 37 -2.31 1.13 2.37
N GLU A 38 -3.54 1.32 2.82
CA GLU A 38 -4.40 2.41 2.37
C GLU A 38 -3.77 3.78 2.65
N GLY A 39 -3.81 4.67 1.67
CA GLY A 39 -3.33 6.06 1.79
C GLY A 39 -1.80 6.23 1.90
N CYS A 40 -1.04 5.15 1.73
CA CYS A 40 0.43 5.17 1.78
C CYS A 40 1.03 4.85 0.41
N LYS A 41 2.21 5.44 0.12
CA LYS A 41 2.95 5.24 -1.13
C LYS A 41 2.09 5.45 -2.37
N LEU A 42 1.38 6.58 -2.39
CA LEU A 42 0.55 7.03 -3.49
C LEU A 42 1.44 7.45 -4.66
N VAL A 43 1.28 6.78 -5.80
CA VAL A 43 1.97 7.14 -7.04
C VAL A 43 0.96 7.61 -8.08
N LYS A 44 1.34 8.64 -8.83
CA LYS A 44 0.59 9.05 -10.02
C LYS A 44 1.02 8.16 -11.18
N LYS A 45 0.14 7.26 -11.60
CA LYS A 45 0.36 6.45 -12.81
C LYS A 45 -0.34 7.11 -13.99
N ALA A 46 0.44 7.51 -14.98
CA ALA A 46 -0.09 7.94 -16.26
C ALA A 46 -0.64 6.72 -17.00
N ILE A 47 -1.91 6.80 -17.41
CA ILE A 47 -2.58 5.74 -18.15
C ILE A 47 -2.92 6.27 -19.54
N LYS A 48 -2.50 5.51 -20.56
CA LYS A 48 -2.85 5.80 -21.93
C LYS A 48 -4.37 5.65 -22.10
N PRO A 49 -5.01 6.54 -22.88
CA PRO A 49 -6.43 6.40 -23.19
C PRO A 49 -6.66 5.02 -23.81
N THR A 50 -7.59 4.27 -23.23
CA THR A 50 -8.01 2.93 -23.66
C THR A 50 -9.54 2.93 -23.73
N ASP A 51 -10.17 1.96 -24.40
CA ASP A 51 -11.63 1.89 -24.54
C ASP A 51 -12.38 2.01 -23.19
N ASP A 52 -11.85 1.37 -22.14
CA ASP A 52 -12.36 1.44 -20.76
C ASP A 52 -12.16 2.81 -20.06
N ASN A 53 -11.22 3.63 -20.53
CA ASN A 53 -10.90 4.95 -19.98
C ASN A 53 -10.60 5.95 -21.12
N PRO A 54 -11.64 6.44 -21.83
CA PRO A 54 -11.48 7.27 -23.02
C PRO A 54 -10.90 8.65 -22.73
N LYS A 55 -11.02 9.15 -21.49
CA LYS A 55 -10.43 10.43 -21.08
C LYS A 55 -8.92 10.35 -20.82
N GLY A 56 -8.35 9.15 -20.72
CA GLY A 56 -6.99 8.96 -20.22
C GLY A 56 -6.78 9.66 -18.87
N GLY A 57 -5.54 9.74 -18.40
CA GLY A 57 -5.19 10.64 -17.29
C GLY A 57 -4.26 10.04 -16.24
N HIS A 58 -4.25 10.68 -15.08
CA HIS A 58 -3.42 10.30 -13.95
C HIS A 58 -4.29 9.61 -12.91
N ILE A 59 -4.09 8.31 -12.72
CA ILE A 59 -4.73 7.58 -11.62
C ILE A 59 -3.75 7.54 -10.45
N GLN A 60 -4.25 7.89 -9.28
CA GLN A 60 -3.52 7.65 -8.03
C GLN A 60 -3.64 6.18 -7.67
N LYS A 61 -2.51 5.50 -7.56
CA LYS A 61 -2.45 4.09 -7.17
C LYS A 61 -1.55 3.92 -5.96
N GLU A 62 -1.99 3.11 -5.03
CA GLU A 62 -1.18 2.73 -3.88
C GLU A 62 -0.17 1.67 -4.30
N MET A 63 1.10 1.90 -3.96
CA MET A 63 2.15 0.93 -4.20
C MET A 63 2.43 0.07 -2.97
N PRO A 64 2.91 -1.16 -3.19
CA PRO A 64 3.35 -2.00 -2.09
C PRO A 64 4.58 -1.42 -1.38
N MET A 65 4.57 -1.54 -0.06
CA MET A 65 5.66 -1.27 0.86
C MET A 65 6.21 -2.57 1.44
N HIS A 66 7.45 -2.53 1.92
CA HIS A 66 8.06 -3.69 2.57
C HIS A 66 7.49 -3.88 3.98
N ILE A 67 7.28 -5.14 4.40
CA ILE A 67 6.74 -5.47 5.74
C ILE A 67 7.60 -4.93 6.89
N SER A 68 8.90 -4.68 6.67
CA SER A 68 9.77 -4.08 7.71
C SER A 68 9.46 -2.61 7.98
N ASN A 69 8.76 -1.92 7.09
CA ASN A 69 8.46 -0.49 7.24
C ASN A 69 7.10 -0.25 7.89
N VAL A 70 6.39 -1.33 8.26
CA VAL A 70 5.08 -1.27 8.91
C VAL A 70 5.10 -2.01 10.24
N LYS A 71 4.36 -1.48 11.21
CA LYS A 71 4.15 -2.10 12.52
C LYS A 71 2.66 -2.20 12.76
N LYS A 72 2.19 -3.32 13.32
CA LYS A 72 0.80 -3.43 13.76
C LYS A 72 0.54 -2.39 14.84
N GLU A 73 -0.46 -1.56 14.64
CA GLU A 73 -1.02 -0.75 15.70
C GLU A 73 -2.02 -1.68 16.40
N LYS A 74 -1.57 -2.24 17.52
CA LYS A 74 -2.49 -2.82 18.49
C LYS A 74 -2.89 -1.68 19.40
N GLU A 75 -4.18 -1.50 19.57
CA GLU A 75 -4.72 -0.93 20.80
C GLU A 75 -4.23 -1.75 22.01
#